data_AF-A0A077QEA8-F1
#
_entry.id   AF-A0A077QEA8-F1
#
_cell.length_a   1.000
_cell.length_b   1.000
_cell.length_c   1.000
_cell.angle_alpha   90.00
_cell.angle_beta   90.00
_cell.angle_gamma   90.00
#
_symmetry.space_group_name_H-M   'P 1'
#
loop_
_entity.id
_entity.type
_entity.pdbx_description
1 polymer ?
#
loop_
_entity_poly.entity_id
_entity_poly.type
_entity_poly.pdbx_seq_one_letter_code
_entity_poly.pdbx_strand_id
1 'polypeptide(L)'
;MATNSRILFLAVILFLFGCSSNQEHVSTKTYDRVKYTVVNNTQYSLSVIRKNVEWGSWVSKPLSTIQPYGRDSFSTKGTLTAGTEGNVEYSIYGGSFDVYWSLSHWGSVKNLLTINDQNKLYDIYRVEDARNT
;
A
#
# COMPACT_ATOMS: atom_id res chain seq x y z
N MET A 1 -19.77 61.60 0.84
CA MET A 1 -18.58 60.77 1.07
C MET A 1 -18.91 59.79 2.18
N ALA A 2 -19.26 58.55 1.82
CA ALA A 2 -19.54 57.49 2.79
C ALA A 2 -18.25 56.69 2.98
N THR A 3 -17.59 56.89 4.11
CA THR A 3 -16.29 56.30 4.40
C THR A 3 -16.45 54.80 4.67
N ASN A 4 -15.65 54.02 3.96
CA ASN A 4 -15.59 52.56 3.91
C ASN A 4 -15.30 51.90 5.28
N SER A 5 -16.28 51.84 6.19
CA SER A 5 -16.13 51.15 7.48
C SER A 5 -16.10 49.62 7.37
N ARG A 6 -16.59 49.05 6.26
CA ARG A 6 -16.60 47.59 6.01
C ARG A 6 -15.23 47.01 5.66
N ILE A 7 -14.36 47.80 5.03
CA ILE A 7 -13.03 47.36 4.61
C ILE A 7 -12.06 47.36 5.81
N LEU A 8 -12.23 48.30 6.73
CA LEU A 8 -11.41 48.39 7.94
C LEU A 8 -11.65 47.20 8.90
N PHE A 9 -12.89 46.73 9.00
CA PHE A 9 -13.24 45.59 9.86
C PHE A 9 -12.67 44.25 9.35
N LEU A 10 -12.57 44.06 8.03
CA LEU A 10 -12.02 42.84 7.44
C LEU A 10 -10.50 42.70 7.64
N ALA A 11 -9.78 43.83 7.61
CA ALA A 11 -8.32 43.85 7.81
C ALA A 11 -7.91 43.58 9.26
N VAL A 12 -8.73 43.97 10.24
CA VAL A 12 -8.45 43.72 11.67
C VAL A 12 -8.66 42.25 12.05
N ILE A 13 -9.60 41.55 11.40
CA ILE A 13 -9.83 40.12 11.64
C ILE A 13 -8.66 39.28 11.11
N LEU A 14 -8.08 39.62 9.96
CA LEU A 14 -6.92 38.90 9.40
C LEU A 14 -5.63 39.06 10.22
N PHE A 15 -5.49 40.14 11.01
CA PHE A 15 -4.30 40.37 11.84
C PHE A 15 -4.36 39.67 13.21
N LEU A 16 -5.56 39.36 13.72
CA LEU A 16 -5.73 38.70 15.03
C LEU A 16 -5.81 37.17 14.94
N PHE A 17 -5.98 36.61 13.74
CA PHE A 17 -5.83 35.18 13.47
C PHE A 17 -4.46 34.83 12.86
N GLY A 18 -3.43 35.62 13.17
CA GLY A 18 -2.03 35.19 13.11
C GLY A 18 -1.75 34.12 14.15
N CYS A 19 -2.49 33.02 14.11
CA CYS A 19 -2.17 31.82 14.85
C CYS A 19 -0.88 31.29 14.21
N SER A 20 0.24 31.61 14.85
CA SER A 20 1.49 30.90 14.64
C SER A 20 1.25 29.45 15.02
N SER A 21 0.71 28.66 14.10
CA SER A 21 0.89 27.23 14.18
C SER A 21 2.37 27.01 13.92
N ASN A 22 3.13 26.79 15.00
CA ASN A 22 4.27 25.91 14.91
C ASN A 22 3.72 24.58 14.39
N GLN A 23 3.59 24.45 13.07
CA GLN A 23 3.60 23.15 12.45
C GLN A 23 4.99 22.64 12.76
N GLU A 24 5.09 21.88 13.86
CA GLU A 24 6.05 20.80 13.91
C GLU A 24 6.01 20.18 12.51
N HIS A 25 7.16 20.19 11.86
CA HIS A 25 7.38 19.42 10.66
C HIS A 25 7.30 17.95 11.10
N VAL A 26 6.08 17.50 11.38
CA VAL A 26 5.74 16.10 11.42
C VAL A 26 6.06 15.68 10.00
N SER A 27 7.21 15.04 9.83
CA SER A 27 7.41 14.16 8.70
C SER A 27 6.29 13.14 8.82
N THR A 28 5.13 13.47 8.26
CA THR A 28 4.08 12.52 8.02
C THR A 28 4.74 11.56 7.05
N LYS A 29 5.23 10.44 7.57
CA LYS A 29 5.64 9.33 6.72
C LYS A 29 4.41 9.01 5.90
N THR A 30 4.35 9.54 4.68
CA THR A 30 3.32 9.19 3.73
C THR A 30 3.65 7.75 3.37
N TYR A 31 2.95 6.82 4.02
CA TYR A 31 2.97 5.44 3.61
C TYR A 31 2.22 5.42 2.28
N ASP A 32 2.94 5.65 1.19
CA ASP A 32 2.42 5.61 -0.17
C ASP A 32 2.81 4.32 -0.87
N ARG A 33 3.71 3.51 -0.28
CA ARG A 33 4.30 2.35 -0.93
C ARG A 33 4.05 1.07 -0.16
N VAL A 34 3.66 0.03 -0.89
CA VAL A 34 3.59 -1.34 -0.40
C VAL A 34 4.66 -2.16 -1.10
N LYS A 35 5.40 -2.97 -0.34
CA LYS A 35 6.40 -3.92 -0.86
C LYS A 35 6.09 -5.31 -0.34
N TYR A 36 6.12 -6.28 -1.24
CA TYR A 36 5.99 -7.69 -0.91
C TYR A 36 7.23 -8.44 -1.32
N THR A 37 7.54 -9.48 -0.55
CA THR A 37 8.47 -10.54 -0.94
C THR A 37 7.73 -11.86 -0.86
N VAL A 38 7.74 -12.62 -1.94
CA VAL A 38 7.19 -13.97 -1.98
C VAL A 38 8.36 -14.94 -2.04
N VAL A 39 8.41 -15.86 -1.09
CA VAL A 39 9.44 -16.89 -1.00
C VAL A 39 8.79 -18.23 -1.29
N ASN A 40 9.29 -18.92 -2.30
CA ASN A 40 8.83 -20.25 -2.66
C ASN A 40 9.76 -21.28 -2.04
N ASN A 41 9.37 -21.89 -0.92
CA ASN A 41 10.14 -22.97 -0.29
C ASN A 41 9.71 -24.37 -0.73
N THR A 42 9.00 -24.47 -1.86
CA THR A 42 8.51 -25.74 -2.39
C THR A 42 9.38 -26.25 -3.54
N GLN A 43 9.18 -27.52 -3.91
CA GLN A 43 9.80 -28.14 -5.10
C GLN A 43 9.11 -27.77 -6.42
N TYR A 44 8.00 -27.01 -6.38
CA TYR A 44 7.23 -26.63 -7.56
C TYR A 44 7.37 -25.13 -7.82
N SER A 45 7.34 -24.72 -9.08
CA SER A 45 7.35 -23.30 -9.42
C SER A 45 6.02 -22.63 -9.05
N LEU A 46 6.08 -21.38 -8.61
CA LEU A 46 4.91 -20.50 -8.54
C LEU A 46 4.77 -19.74 -9.84
N SER A 47 3.57 -19.71 -10.43
CA SER A 47 3.30 -18.91 -11.64
C SER A 47 2.28 -17.83 -11.34
N VAL A 48 2.55 -16.60 -11.75
CA VAL A 48 1.57 -15.52 -11.64
C VAL A 48 0.50 -15.73 -12.71
N ILE A 49 -0.74 -15.92 -12.26
CA ILE A 49 -1.90 -16.08 -13.15
C ILE A 49 -2.74 -14.82 -13.25
N ARG A 50 -2.70 -13.96 -12.22
CA ARG A 50 -3.34 -12.64 -12.24
C ARG A 50 -2.47 -11.63 -11.50
N LYS A 51 -2.37 -10.42 -12.04
CA LYS A 51 -1.79 -9.26 -11.33
C LYS A 51 -2.59 -8.02 -11.66
N ASN A 52 -3.11 -7.36 -10.64
CA ASN A 52 -3.92 -6.16 -10.78
C ASN A 52 -3.49 -5.09 -9.79
N VAL A 53 -3.57 -3.83 -10.23
CA VAL A 53 -3.48 -2.64 -9.37
C VAL A 53 -4.71 -1.82 -9.69
N GLU A 54 -5.67 -1.81 -8.77
CA GLU A 54 -6.89 -1.03 -8.91
C GLU A 54 -6.63 0.44 -8.59
N TRP A 55 -5.81 0.70 -7.57
CA TRP A 55 -5.42 2.04 -7.16
C TRP A 55 -3.90 2.17 -7.06
N GLY A 56 -3.37 3.27 -7.57
CA GLY A 56 -1.93 3.53 -7.64
C GLY A 56 -1.28 2.97 -8.90
N SER A 57 -0.01 2.61 -8.80
CA SER A 57 0.75 2.04 -9.92
C SER A 57 1.82 1.06 -9.44
N TRP A 58 2.22 0.17 -10.35
CA TRP A 58 3.39 -0.68 -10.16
C TRP A 58 4.66 0.16 -10.11
N VAL A 59 5.45 0.01 -9.04
CA VAL A 59 6.85 0.46 -9.00
C VAL A 59 7.75 -0.65 -9.51
N SER A 60 7.49 -1.88 -9.09
CA SER A 60 8.09 -3.10 -9.64
C SER A 60 7.02 -4.17 -9.76
N LYS A 61 6.93 -4.80 -10.94
CA LYS A 61 5.96 -5.87 -11.21
C LYS A 61 6.50 -7.22 -10.72
N PRO A 62 5.63 -8.14 -10.29
CA PRO A 62 6.05 -9.50 -9.96
C PRO A 62 6.58 -10.23 -11.20
N LEU A 63 7.55 -11.10 -10.98
CA LEU A 63 8.03 -12.07 -11.96
C LEU A 63 6.88 -13.00 -12.37
N SER A 64 6.85 -13.38 -13.65
CA SER A 64 5.84 -14.33 -14.14
C SER A 64 5.96 -15.70 -13.48
N THR A 65 7.17 -16.09 -13.04
CA THR A 65 7.44 -17.37 -12.40
C THR A 65 8.49 -17.20 -11.31
N ILE A 66 8.24 -17.81 -10.15
CA ILE A 66 9.22 -17.98 -9.07
C ILE A 66 9.62 -19.45 -9.05
N GLN A 67 10.89 -19.72 -9.34
CA GLN A 67 11.42 -21.09 -9.38
C GLN A 67 11.35 -21.77 -8.00
N PRO A 68 11.44 -23.11 -7.92
CA PRO A 68 11.58 -23.83 -6.66
C PRO A 68 12.72 -23.25 -5.82
N TYR A 69 12.48 -23.09 -4.52
CA TYR A 69 13.43 -22.49 -3.56
C TYR A 69 13.86 -21.05 -3.89
N GLY A 70 13.13 -20.39 -4.79
CA GLY A 70 13.38 -19.03 -5.24
C GLY A 70 12.57 -17.99 -4.47
N ARG A 71 12.79 -16.72 -4.81
CA ARG A 71 12.00 -15.60 -4.29
C ARG A 71 11.80 -14.51 -5.32
N ASP A 72 10.79 -13.70 -5.11
CA ASP A 72 10.54 -12.48 -5.86
C ASP A 72 10.15 -11.33 -4.92
N SER A 73 10.34 -10.09 -5.37
CA SER A 73 9.87 -8.90 -4.69
C SER A 73 9.23 -7.92 -5.66
N PHE A 74 8.01 -7.51 -5.34
CA PHE A 74 7.27 -6.50 -6.11
C PHE A 74 6.79 -5.37 -5.21
N SER A 75 6.43 -4.24 -5.82
CA SER A 75 5.96 -3.08 -5.08
C SER A 75 5.04 -2.19 -5.89
N THR A 76 4.14 -1.54 -5.18
CA THR A 76 3.22 -0.55 -5.73
C THR A 76 3.31 0.75 -4.94
N LYS A 77 2.88 1.84 -5.57
CA LYS A 77 2.80 3.16 -4.96
C LYS A 77 1.46 3.80 -5.24
N GLY A 78 0.91 4.49 -4.25
CA GLY A 78 -0.27 5.34 -4.39
C GLY A 78 -0.01 6.59 -5.22
N THR A 79 -1.05 7.39 -5.37
CA THR A 79 -1.00 8.68 -6.08
C THR A 79 -0.93 9.84 -5.07
N LEU A 80 -1.02 11.07 -5.58
CA LEU A 80 -1.05 12.26 -4.72
C LEU A 80 -2.28 12.28 -3.78
N THR A 81 -3.40 11.69 -4.18
CA THR A 81 -4.68 11.78 -3.46
C THR A 81 -5.27 10.42 -3.08
N ALA A 82 -4.67 9.32 -3.52
CA ALA A 82 -5.11 7.97 -3.22
C ALA A 82 -3.92 7.11 -2.79
N GLY A 83 -4.19 6.09 -1.99
CA GLY A 83 -3.19 5.08 -1.66
C GLY A 83 -3.06 4.04 -2.78
N THR A 84 -2.68 2.80 -2.44
CA THR A 84 -2.54 1.71 -3.42
C THR A 84 -3.29 0.45 -3.02
N GLU A 85 -3.95 -0.17 -3.99
CA GLU A 85 -4.74 -1.38 -3.80
C GLU A 85 -4.61 -2.30 -5.01
N GLY A 86 -4.58 -3.60 -4.75
CA GLY A 86 -4.47 -4.60 -5.79
C GLY A 86 -4.24 -5.99 -5.23
N ASN A 87 -4.00 -6.92 -6.16
CA ASN A 87 -3.74 -8.30 -5.83
C ASN A 87 -2.81 -8.98 -6.85
N VAL A 88 -2.12 -10.02 -6.38
CA VAL A 88 -1.40 -10.98 -7.25
C VAL A 88 -1.83 -12.38 -6.87
N GLU A 89 -2.30 -13.13 -7.86
CA GLU A 89 -2.69 -14.53 -7.71
C GLU A 89 -1.59 -15.42 -8.31
N TYR A 90 -1.16 -16.40 -7.52
CA TYR A 90 -0.17 -17.39 -7.88
C TYR A 90 -0.82 -18.77 -7.99
N SER A 91 -0.52 -19.50 -9.07
CA SER A 91 -0.75 -20.93 -9.13
C SER A 91 0.50 -21.70 -8.70
N ILE A 92 0.26 -22.83 -8.07
CA ILE A 92 1.23 -23.87 -7.72
C ILE A 92 0.62 -25.22 -8.10
N TYR A 93 1.41 -26.29 -8.13
CA TYR A 93 0.91 -27.62 -8.43
C TYR A 93 -0.31 -28.00 -7.57
N GLY A 94 -1.48 -28.18 -8.17
CA GLY A 94 -2.69 -28.59 -7.44
C GLY A 94 -3.35 -27.52 -6.54
N GLY A 95 -2.95 -26.25 -6.63
CA GLY A 95 -3.56 -25.17 -5.85
C GLY A 95 -3.24 -23.75 -6.34
N SER A 96 -3.82 -22.74 -5.68
CA SER A 96 -3.49 -21.34 -5.88
C SER A 96 -3.57 -20.55 -4.58
N PHE A 97 -2.99 -19.35 -4.57
CA PHE A 97 -3.18 -18.40 -3.49
C PHE A 97 -3.14 -16.97 -4.02
N ASP A 98 -3.86 -16.09 -3.34
CA ASP A 98 -3.95 -14.67 -3.65
C ASP A 98 -3.33 -13.82 -2.54
N VAL A 99 -2.47 -12.89 -2.95
CA VAL A 99 -1.87 -11.88 -2.09
C VAL A 99 -2.55 -10.55 -2.40
N TYR A 100 -3.45 -10.12 -1.51
CA TYR A 100 -4.17 -8.85 -1.60
C TYR A 100 -3.58 -7.78 -0.67
N TRP A 101 -3.54 -6.54 -1.14
CA TRP A 101 -3.19 -5.38 -0.34
C TRP A 101 -4.11 -4.20 -0.61
N SER A 102 -4.29 -3.38 0.42
CA SER A 102 -4.83 -2.03 0.32
C SER A 102 -4.14 -1.15 1.36
N LEU A 103 -3.59 -0.04 0.91
CA LEU A 103 -2.99 1.01 1.73
C LEU A 103 -3.77 2.27 1.41
N SER A 104 -4.45 2.85 2.39
CA SER A 104 -5.17 4.10 2.20
C SER A 104 -4.21 5.28 2.16
N HIS A 105 -4.65 6.41 1.56
CA HIS A 105 -3.86 7.64 1.52
C HIS A 105 -3.44 8.12 2.93
N TRP A 106 -4.27 7.85 3.93
CA TRP A 106 -4.05 8.24 5.33
C TRP A 106 -3.31 7.18 6.17
N GLY A 107 -2.77 6.13 5.53
CA GLY A 107 -1.91 5.15 6.18
C GLY A 107 -2.63 3.95 6.83
N SER A 108 -3.93 3.75 6.58
CA SER A 108 -4.60 2.50 6.98
C SER A 108 -4.15 1.38 6.06
N VAL A 109 -3.68 0.27 6.64
CA VAL A 109 -3.16 -0.87 5.87
C VAL A 109 -4.06 -2.08 6.09
N LYS A 110 -4.49 -2.69 5.00
CA LYS A 110 -5.15 -3.99 4.95
C LYS A 110 -4.32 -4.92 4.07
N ASN A 111 -4.06 -6.11 4.58
CA ASN A 111 -3.44 -7.15 3.80
C ASN A 111 -4.15 -8.46 4.07
N LEU A 112 -4.44 -9.22 3.02
CA LEU A 112 -5.12 -10.49 3.11
C LEU A 112 -4.37 -11.54 2.29
N LEU A 113 -4.28 -12.74 2.84
CA LEU A 113 -3.78 -13.91 2.15
C LEU A 113 -4.95 -14.89 2.03
N THR A 114 -5.37 -15.17 0.79
CA THR A 114 -6.41 -16.16 0.53
C THR A 114 -5.77 -17.38 -0.10
N ILE A 115 -5.93 -18.54 0.54
CA ILE A 115 -5.36 -19.81 0.08
C ILE A 115 -6.48 -20.63 -0.55
N ASN A 116 -6.27 -21.05 -1.79
CA ASN A 116 -7.16 -21.94 -2.51
C ASN A 116 -6.42 -23.26 -2.80
N ASP A 117 -6.26 -24.05 -1.74
CA ASP A 117 -5.66 -25.37 -1.77
C ASP A 117 -6.63 -26.37 -1.13
N GLN A 118 -7.46 -26.99 -1.98
CA GLN A 118 -8.50 -27.92 -1.53
C GLN A 118 -7.90 -29.17 -0.85
N ASN A 119 -6.69 -29.54 -1.24
CA ASN A 119 -6.02 -30.76 -0.79
C ASN A 119 -5.07 -30.50 0.39
N LYS A 120 -4.91 -29.24 0.82
CA LYS A 120 -4.01 -28.82 1.92
C LYS A 120 -2.58 -29.34 1.73
N LEU A 121 -2.09 -29.27 0.50
CA LEU A 121 -0.74 -29.67 0.11
C LEU A 121 0.33 -28.68 0.60
N TYR A 122 -0.06 -27.43 0.89
CA TYR A 122 0.89 -26.35 1.19
C TYR A 122 0.57 -25.58 2.46
N ASP A 123 1.62 -25.32 3.25
CA ASP A 123 1.61 -24.33 4.32
C ASP A 123 2.01 -22.97 3.75
N ILE A 124 1.02 -22.12 3.49
CA ILE A 124 1.24 -20.75 3.01
C ILE A 124 0.90 -19.79 4.15
N TYR A 125 1.86 -18.96 4.53
CA TYR A 125 1.68 -18.03 5.63
C TYR A 125 2.35 -16.70 5.33
N ARG A 126 1.83 -15.67 5.96
CA ARG A 126 2.42 -14.33 5.96
C ARG A 126 3.37 -14.22 7.14
N VAL A 127 4.59 -13.77 6.87
CA VAL A 127 5.48 -13.26 7.92
C VAL A 127 5.26 -11.76 7.99
N GLU A 128 4.71 -11.25 9.09
CA GLU A 128 4.74 -9.81 9.35
C GLU A 128 6.18 -9.44 9.70
N ASP A 129 6.74 -8.43 9.01
CA ASP A 129 7.99 -7.82 9.49
C ASP A 129 7.76 -7.43 10.95
N ALA A 130 8.67 -7.88 11.83
CA ALA A 130 8.68 -7.49 13.22
C ALA A 130 8.59 -5.96 13.26
N ARG A 131 7.44 -5.43 13.72
CA ARG A 131 7.36 -4.02 14.08
C ARG A 131 8.48 -3.85 15.10
N ASN A 132 9.41 -2.93 14.86
CA ASN A 132 10.31 -2.49 15.93
C ASN A 132 9.41 -2.04 17.08
N THR A 133 9.20 -2.93 18.05
CA THR A 133 8.62 -2.68 19.36
C THR A 133 9.57 -1.82 20.17
#